data_AF-A0A7Y2J0Y7-F1
#
_entry.id   AF-A0A7Y2J0Y7-F1
#
_cell.length_a   1.000
_cell.length_b   1.000
_cell.length_c   1.000
_cell.angle_alpha   90.00
_cell.angle_beta   90.00
_cell.angle_gamma   90.00
#
_symmetry.space_group_name_H-M   'P 1'
#
loop_
_entity.id
_entity.type
_entity.pdbx_description
1 polymer ?
#
loop_
_entity_poly.entity_id
_entity_poly.type
_entity_poly.pdbx_seq_one_letter_code
_entity_poly.pdbx_strand_id
1 'polypeptide(L)'
;MQVIRRHSRGRVLRQTHPLKLVKKVLSVYSSILNAVPIPLVLIGADERIVALNEGAERLFGGGLQTRHYITALRQPSLLDCIENVHSGRSASA
;
A
#
# COMPACT_ATOMS: atom_id res chain seq x y z
N MET A 1 25.75 41.33 34.34
CA MET A 1 25.06 41.56 33.05
C MET A 1 25.84 40.83 31.97
N GLN A 2 25.16 39.91 31.26
CA GLN A 2 25.61 38.91 30.26
C GLN A 2 26.85 38.04 30.54
N VAL A 3 26.61 36.72 30.60
CA VAL A 3 27.62 35.69 30.29
C VAL A 3 27.01 34.69 29.32
N ILE A 4 27.69 34.54 28.19
CA ILE A 4 27.46 33.61 27.08
C ILE A 4 27.70 32.18 27.56
N ARG A 5 26.82 31.22 27.24
CA ARG A 5 27.23 29.82 26.99
C ARG A 5 26.41 29.16 25.89
N ARG A 6 27.11 28.88 24.78
CA ARG A 6 26.77 27.82 23.84
C ARG A 6 26.80 26.48 24.61
N HIS A 7 25.73 25.70 24.55
CA HIS A 7 25.89 24.25 24.36
C HIS A 7 24.62 23.61 23.81
N SER A 8 24.82 22.97 22.69
CA SER A 8 23.97 22.02 22.00
C SER A 8 23.61 20.83 22.88
N ARG A 9 22.36 20.36 22.74
CA ARG A 9 21.90 18.95 22.68
C ARG A 9 20.61 18.74 23.46
N GLY A 10 19.69 18.01 22.84
CA GLY A 10 18.55 17.40 23.54
C GLY A 10 17.21 17.68 22.90
N ARG A 11 17.06 17.33 21.62
CA ARG A 11 15.76 17.29 20.95
C ARG A 11 14.84 16.37 21.75
N VAL A 12 13.85 16.94 22.45
CA VAL A 12 12.84 16.19 23.20
C VAL A 12 11.94 15.47 22.19
N LEU A 13 12.31 14.27 21.79
CA LEU A 13 11.44 13.37 21.02
C LEU A 13 10.56 12.58 22.01
N ARG A 14 9.57 13.26 22.59
CA ARG A 14 8.40 12.56 23.14
C ARG A 14 7.50 12.17 21.97
N GLN A 15 7.83 11.06 21.32
CA GLN A 15 6.94 10.48 20.30
C GLN A 15 6.41 9.14 20.78
N THR A 16 5.45 9.18 21.69
CA THR A 16 4.48 8.10 21.90
C THR A 16 3.57 8.05 20.68
N HIS A 17 3.98 7.37 19.61
CA HIS A 17 3.09 7.05 18.48
C HIS A 17 2.92 5.53 18.38
N PRO A 18 1.87 4.96 18.99
CA PRO A 18 1.58 3.52 18.94
C PRO A 18 1.29 2.98 17.52
N LEU A 19 1.19 3.86 16.51
CA LEU A 19 0.85 3.52 15.13
C LEU A 19 2.05 3.11 14.24
N LYS A 20 3.30 3.24 14.70
CA LYS A 20 4.47 2.89 13.87
C LYS A 20 4.64 1.39 13.62
N LEU A 21 4.08 0.55 14.48
CA LEU A 21 4.26 -0.90 14.39
C LEU A 21 3.41 -1.54 13.29
N VAL A 22 2.18 -1.04 13.08
CA VAL A 22 1.29 -1.51 12.00
C VAL A 22 1.86 -1.17 10.62
N LYS A 23 2.50 0.01 10.48
CA LYS A 23 3.19 0.39 9.24
C LYS A 23 4.34 -0.53 8.86
N LYS A 24 5.01 -1.16 9.84
CA LYS A 24 6.23 -1.95 9.58
C LYS A 24 5.95 -3.27 8.86
N VAL A 25 4.82 -3.92 9.13
CA VAL A 25 4.43 -5.17 8.44
C VAL A 25 3.81 -4.87 7.08
N LEU A 26 3.00 -3.81 6.97
CA LEU A 26 2.50 -3.32 5.68
C LEU A 26 3.63 -2.88 4.72
N SER A 27 4.80 -2.50 5.27
CA SER A 27 5.97 -2.03 4.51
C SER A 27 6.54 -3.06 3.53
N VAL A 28 6.37 -4.35 3.77
CA VAL A 28 7.00 -5.39 2.93
C VAL A 28 6.34 -5.44 1.56
N TYR A 29 5.01 -5.50 1.51
CA TYR A 29 4.26 -5.58 0.26
C TYR A 29 4.49 -4.36 -0.63
N SER A 30 4.45 -3.16 -0.04
CA SER A 30 4.71 -1.92 -0.79
C SER A 30 6.12 -1.88 -1.39
N SER A 31 7.12 -2.38 -0.69
CA SER A 31 8.51 -2.41 -1.20
C SER A 31 8.64 -3.37 -2.39
N ILE A 32 7.98 -4.52 -2.33
CA ILE A 32 7.97 -5.51 -3.42
C ILE A 32 7.20 -4.97 -4.63
N LEU A 33 6.00 -4.42 -4.41
CA LEU A 33 5.14 -3.86 -5.46
C LEU A 33 5.83 -2.73 -6.22
N ASN A 34 6.56 -1.86 -5.52
CA ASN A 34 7.29 -0.75 -6.12
C ASN A 34 8.61 -1.16 -6.81
N ALA A 35 9.11 -2.38 -6.59
CA ALA A 35 10.28 -2.89 -7.31
C ALA A 35 9.93 -3.31 -8.75
N VAL A 36 8.65 -3.55 -9.05
CA VAL A 36 8.20 -3.99 -10.38
C VAL A 36 7.77 -2.78 -11.23
N PRO A 37 8.37 -2.56 -12.42
CA PRO A 37 8.14 -1.37 -13.24
C PRO A 37 6.88 -1.47 -14.13
N ILE A 38 5.86 -2.21 -13.69
CA ILE A 38 4.54 -2.27 -14.33
C ILE A 38 3.45 -2.04 -13.27
N PRO A 39 2.25 -1.56 -13.65
CA PRO A 39 1.15 -1.36 -12.71
C PRO A 39 0.77 -2.66 -11.97
N LEU A 40 0.80 -2.64 -10.64
CA LEU A 40 0.43 -3.77 -9.79
C LEU A 40 -0.59 -3.38 -8.72
N VAL A 41 -1.59 -4.25 -8.55
CA VAL A 41 -2.59 -4.20 -7.48
C VAL A 41 -2.54 -5.51 -6.72
N LEU A 42 -2.41 -5.44 -5.39
CA LEU A 42 -2.49 -6.58 -4.51
C LEU A 42 -3.92 -6.69 -3.95
N ILE A 43 -4.59 -7.81 -4.23
CA ILE A 43 -5.92 -8.12 -3.72
C ILE A 43 -5.78 -9.22 -2.65
N GLY A 44 -6.37 -9.00 -1.49
CA GLY A 44 -6.40 -9.96 -0.39
C GLY A 44 -7.41 -11.09 -0.63
N ALA A 45 -7.33 -12.13 0.20
CA ALA A 45 -8.30 -13.22 0.20
C ALA A 45 -9.71 -12.77 0.63
N ASP A 46 -9.84 -11.60 1.25
CA ASP A 46 -11.09 -10.93 1.62
C ASP A 46 -11.65 -10.04 0.49
N GLU A 47 -11.16 -10.21 -0.74
CA GLU A 47 -11.58 -9.49 -1.95
C GLU A 47 -11.36 -7.97 -1.89
N ARG A 48 -10.48 -7.52 -0.98
CA ARG A 48 -10.13 -6.11 -0.80
C ARG A 48 -8.75 -5.79 -1.34
N ILE A 49 -8.61 -4.57 -1.84
CA ILE A 49 -7.30 -4.08 -2.30
C ILE A 49 -6.43 -3.79 -1.07
N VAL A 50 -5.33 -4.52 -0.96
CA VAL A 50 -4.34 -4.38 0.14
C VAL A 50 -3.36 -3.26 -0.18
N ALA A 51 -2.87 -3.20 -1.43
CA ALA A 51 -1.88 -2.21 -1.84
C ALA A 51 -1.87 -2.03 -3.37
N LEU A 52 -1.31 -0.90 -3.81
CA LEU A 52 -1.04 -0.56 -5.20
C LEU A 52 0.39 -0.02 -5.28
N ASN A 53 1.07 -0.21 -6.41
CA ASN A 53 2.27 0.56 -6.71
C ASN A 53 1.93 1.88 -7.41
N GLU A 54 2.92 2.76 -7.55
CA GLU A 54 2.75 4.06 -8.20
C GLU A 54 2.17 3.94 -9.63
N GLY A 55 2.57 2.90 -10.37
CA GLY A 55 2.04 2.62 -11.71
C GLY A 55 0.52 2.39 -11.70
N ALA A 56 0.03 1.59 -10.74
CA ALA A 56 -1.39 1.32 -10.60
C ALA A 56 -2.17 2.52 -10.03
N GLU A 57 -1.60 3.27 -9.09
CA GLU A 57 -2.22 4.51 -8.60
C GLU A 57 -2.39 5.56 -9.72
N ARG A 58 -1.45 5.63 -10.67
CA ARG A 58 -1.56 6.50 -11.86
C ARG A 58 -2.68 6.06 -12.81
N LEU A 59 -2.97 4.76 -12.91
CA LEU A 59 -4.01 4.24 -13.81
C LEU A 59 -5.40 4.34 -13.20
N PHE A 60 -5.55 3.94 -11.93
CA PHE A 60 -6.86 3.79 -11.29
C PHE A 60 -7.19 4.91 -10.30
N GLY A 61 -6.22 5.78 -9.99
CA GLY A 61 -6.33 6.78 -8.95
C GLY A 61 -5.91 6.26 -7.57
N GLY A 62 -5.64 7.19 -6.65
CA GLY A 62 -5.33 6.88 -5.26
C GLY A 62 -6.58 6.51 -4.43
N GLY A 63 -6.35 6.02 -3.21
CA GLY A 63 -7.45 5.79 -2.24
C GLY A 63 -8.29 4.53 -2.50
N LEU A 64 -7.75 3.57 -3.25
CA LEU A 64 -8.40 2.29 -3.53
C LEU A 64 -8.12 1.22 -2.47
N GLN A 65 -7.12 1.43 -1.61
CA GLN A 65 -6.83 0.53 -0.49
C GLN A 65 -8.07 0.31 0.38
N THR A 66 -8.23 -0.90 0.92
CA THR A 66 -9.37 -1.39 1.72
C THR A 66 -10.70 -1.50 0.98
N ARG A 67 -10.82 -1.01 -0.27
CA ARG A 67 -12.06 -1.13 -1.05
C ARG A 67 -12.18 -2.53 -1.64
N HIS A 68 -13.42 -2.98 -1.82
CA HIS A 68 -13.72 -4.21 -2.55
C HIS A 68 -13.35 -4.04 -4.02
N TYR A 69 -12.60 -4.99 -4.59
CA TYR A 69 -12.01 -4.84 -5.92
C TYR A 69 -13.07 -4.63 -7.01
N ILE A 70 -14.25 -5.29 -6.92
CA ILE A 70 -15.39 -5.11 -7.85
C ILE A 70 -15.80 -3.65 -8.00
N THR A 71 -15.97 -2.94 -6.88
CA THR A 71 -16.44 -1.55 -6.89
C THR A 71 -15.34 -0.55 -7.25
N ALA A 72 -14.09 -0.92 -6.99
CA ALA A 72 -12.91 -0.10 -7.27
C ALA A 72 -12.48 -0.19 -8.73
N LEU A 73 -12.47 -1.40 -9.31
CA LEU A 73 -11.94 -1.72 -10.63
C LEU A 73 -13.09 -2.18 -11.56
N ARG A 74 -14.02 -1.26 -11.86
CA ARG A 74 -15.29 -1.53 -12.58
C ARG A 74 -15.11 -1.79 -14.09
N GLN A 75 -14.18 -2.67 -14.45
CA GLN A 75 -13.96 -3.10 -15.83
C GLN A 75 -14.35 -4.58 -15.96
N PRO A 76 -15.43 -4.93 -16.68
CA PRO A 76 -15.94 -6.31 -16.73
C PRO A 76 -14.89 -7.35 -17.06
N SER A 77 -14.09 -7.13 -18.12
CA SER A 77 -13.05 -8.07 -18.54
C SER A 77 -11.94 -8.27 -17.50
N LEU A 78 -11.64 -7.25 -16.69
CA LEU A 78 -10.67 -7.36 -15.60
C LEU A 78 -11.23 -8.14 -14.42
N LEU A 79 -12.50 -7.90 -14.08
CA LEU A 79 -13.19 -8.63 -13.02
C LEU A 79 -13.27 -10.12 -13.35
N ASP A 80 -13.60 -10.47 -14.59
CA ASP A 80 -13.63 -11.87 -15.05
C ASP A 80 -12.26 -12.55 -14.87
N CYS A 81 -11.16 -11.86 -15.19
CA CYS A 81 -9.81 -12.38 -14.98
C CYS A 81 -9.51 -12.61 -13.50
N ILE A 82 -9.88 -11.68 -12.62
CA ILE A 82 -9.66 -11.79 -11.17
C ILE A 82 -10.44 -12.98 -10.60
N GLU A 83 -11.71 -13.13 -10.98
CA GLU A 83 -12.60 -14.21 -10.52
C GLU A 83 -12.13 -15.59 -10.97
N ASN A 84 -11.60 -15.72 -12.18
CA ASN A 84 -11.01 -16.98 -12.63
C ASN A 84 -9.85 -17.42 -11.71
N VAL A 85 -8.95 -16.50 -11.37
CA VAL A 85 -7.85 -16.79 -10.45
C VAL A 85 -8.36 -17.09 -9.04
N HIS A 86 -9.33 -16.32 -8.54
CA HIS A 86 -9.87 -16.47 -7.19
C HIS A 86 -10.63 -17.80 -7.00
N SER A 87 -11.36 -18.24 -8.02
CA SER A 87 -12.06 -19.54 -8.05
C SER A 87 -11.14 -20.76 -8.23
N GLY A 88 -9.81 -20.54 -8.30
CA GLY A 88 -8.83 -21.61 -8.50
C GLY A 88 -8.74 -22.12 -9.94
N ARG A 89 -9.38 -21.44 -10.90
CA ARG A 89 -9.19 -21.68 -12.32
C ARG A 89 -7.99 -20.84 -12.78
N SER A 90 -6.80 -21.39 -12.60
CA SER A 90 -5.58 -20.82 -13.17
C SER A 90 -5.82 -20.51 -14.65
N ALA A 91 -5.53 -19.28 -15.08
CA ALA A 91 -5.69 -18.88 -16.48
C ALA A 91 -4.92 -19.86 -17.37
N SER A 92 -5.64 -20.65 -18.18
CA SER A 92 -4.99 -21.48 -19.19
C SER A 92 -4.41 -20.54 -20.24
N ALA A 93 -3.08 -20.59 -20.38
CA ALA A 93 -2.31 -19.89 -21.39
C ALA A 93 -2.76 -20.22 -22.81
#